data_AF-A0A100Y8U1-F1
#
_entry.id   AF-A0A100Y8U1-F1
#
_cell.length_a   1.000
_cell.length_b   1.000
_cell.length_c   1.000
_cell.angle_alpha   90.00
_cell.angle_beta   90.00
_cell.angle_gamma   90.00
#
_symmetry.space_group_name_H-M   'P 1'
#
loop_
_entity.id
_entity.type
_entity.pdbx_description
1 polymer ?
#
loop_
_entity_poly.entity_id
_entity_poly.type
_entity_poly.pdbx_seq_one_letter_code
_entity_poly.pdbx_strand_id
1 'polypeptide(L)'
;MLVGYRHDLIADRVRLINRLREVLVGICPVLERAFEYRKRPGLIVLTGYQTPAAIRRIGAKRLADWLARRNVRTAGVFADRAVEAAISQHTSLPGEDLAAKLVKGPAHRVLEPDERIKENEQAITSLFRTDERAEIIESLPGMGPILGAEFLSIVGDMTSHTDGGHLAAHAGLAPVPRDPGRKTGNLHRPKHDNRRLRTSSPCRPTSR
;
A
#
# COMPACT_ATOMS: atom_id res chain seq x y z
N MET A 1 -6.82 13.04 -14.55
CA MET A 1 -7.40 13.37 -13.24
C MET A 1 -7.68 12.15 -12.36
N LEU A 2 -8.44 11.14 -12.82
CA LEU A 2 -8.78 9.95 -12.00
C LEU A 2 -7.55 9.22 -11.43
N VAL A 3 -6.52 9.00 -12.25
CA VAL A 3 -5.24 8.38 -11.82
C VAL A 3 -4.56 9.20 -10.70
N GLY A 4 -4.56 10.52 -10.82
CA GLY A 4 -4.02 11.41 -9.79
C GLY A 4 -4.78 11.28 -8.48
N TYR A 5 -6.11 11.29 -8.54
CA TYR A 5 -6.96 11.12 -7.37
C TYR A 5 -6.77 9.76 -6.69
N ARG A 6 -6.65 8.66 -7.45
CA ARG A 6 -6.30 7.34 -6.92
C ARG A 6 -5.00 7.39 -6.12
N HIS A 7 -3.99 8.06 -6.66
CA HIS A 7 -2.70 8.17 -6.01
C HIS A 7 -2.81 8.90 -4.67
N ASP A 8 -3.57 10.00 -4.62
CA ASP A 8 -3.78 10.76 -3.39
C ASP A 8 -4.51 9.92 -2.33
N LEU A 9 -5.56 9.18 -2.73
CA LEU A 9 -6.27 8.24 -1.84
C LEU A 9 -5.32 7.18 -1.25
N ILE A 10 -4.46 6.60 -2.08
CA ILE A 10 -3.47 5.60 -1.62
C ILE A 10 -2.44 6.24 -0.69
N ALA A 11 -1.94 7.43 -1.03
CA ALA A 11 -0.96 8.15 -0.22
C ALA A 11 -1.54 8.50 1.16
N ASP A 12 -2.77 9.00 1.22
CA ASP A 12 -3.46 9.30 2.47
C ASP A 12 -3.71 8.04 3.30
N ARG A 13 -4.11 6.94 2.67
CA ARG A 13 -4.25 5.64 3.34
C ARG A 13 -2.93 5.18 3.97
N VAL A 14 -1.81 5.29 3.25
CA VAL A 14 -0.48 4.95 3.78
C VAL A 14 -0.07 5.86 4.93
N ARG A 15 -0.31 7.17 4.82
CA ARG A 15 -0.04 8.14 5.90
C ARG A 15 -0.82 7.80 7.17
N LEU A 16 -2.11 7.48 7.04
CA LEU A 16 -2.96 7.09 8.17
C LEU A 16 -2.47 5.80 8.83
N ILE A 17 -2.10 4.79 8.04
CA ILE A 17 -1.55 3.52 8.57
C ILE A 17 -0.23 3.78 9.31
N ASN A 18 0.67 4.58 8.74
CA ASN A 18 1.96 4.86 9.37
C ASN A 18 1.79 5.63 10.68
N ARG A 19 0.90 6.63 10.70
CA ARG A 19 0.57 7.36 11.93
C ARG A 19 -0.06 6.46 13.00
N LEU A 20 -0.95 5.55 12.59
CA LEU A 20 -1.54 4.56 13.49
C LEU A 20 -0.47 3.64 14.08
N ARG A 21 0.46 3.14 13.26
CA ARG A 21 1.55 2.27 13.71
C ARG A 21 2.50 2.99 14.65
N GLU A 22 2.84 4.24 14.37
CA GLU A 22 3.70 5.07 15.24
C GLU A 22 3.12 5.21 16.65
N VAL A 23 1.83 5.56 16.78
CA VAL A 23 1.16 5.63 18.09
C VAL A 23 1.07 4.24 18.73
N LEU A 24 0.79 3.20 17.94
CA LEU A 24 0.67 1.84 18.45
C LEU A 24 2.00 1.29 18.98
N VAL A 25 3.15 1.58 18.35
CA VAL A 25 4.48 1.20 18.86
C VAL A 25 4.71 1.82 20.24
N GLY A 26 4.22 3.04 20.47
CA GLY A 26 4.35 3.72 21.75
C GLY A 26 3.59 3.06 22.90
N ILE A 27 2.53 2.29 22.65
CA ILE A 27 1.70 1.67 23.70
C ILE A 27 1.68 0.14 23.70
N CYS A 28 1.76 -0.47 22.52
CA CYS A 28 1.65 -1.89 22.33
C CYS A 28 2.55 -2.36 21.16
N PRO A 29 3.87 -2.33 21.34
CA PRO A 29 4.81 -2.74 20.32
C PRO A 29 4.65 -4.23 19.93
N VAL A 30 4.16 -5.08 20.83
CA VAL A 30 3.94 -6.50 20.50
C VAL A 30 2.76 -6.66 19.54
N LEU A 31 1.66 -5.94 19.78
CA LEU A 31 0.52 -5.97 18.88
C LEU A 31 0.88 -5.38 17.52
N GLU A 32 1.72 -4.34 17.48
CA GLU A 32 2.20 -3.79 16.22
C GLU A 32 2.94 -4.84 15.36
N ARG A 33 3.78 -5.67 15.99
CA ARG A 33 4.49 -6.76 15.29
C ARG A 33 3.60 -7.95 14.95
N ALA A 34 2.50 -8.13 15.69
CA ALA A 34 1.60 -9.26 15.52
C ALA A 34 0.77 -9.18 14.23
N PHE A 35 0.54 -8.00 13.64
CA PHE A 35 -0.36 -7.87 12.50
C PHE A 35 0.17 -7.00 11.36
N GLU A 36 -0.25 -7.33 10.14
CA GLU A 36 -0.04 -6.48 8.98
C GLU A 36 -1.19 -5.48 8.83
N TYR A 37 -1.01 -4.25 9.31
CA TYR A 37 -2.03 -3.19 9.29
C TYR A 37 -2.33 -2.60 7.90
N ARG A 38 -1.68 -3.12 6.85
CA ARG A 38 -2.11 -2.89 5.47
C ARG A 38 -3.39 -3.66 5.16
N LYS A 39 -3.59 -4.80 5.82
CA LYS A 39 -4.72 -5.70 5.64
C LYS A 39 -5.83 -5.39 6.63
N ARG A 40 -7.07 -5.66 6.19
CA ARG A 40 -8.30 -5.39 6.95
C ARG A 40 -8.34 -6.03 8.35
N PRO A 41 -7.90 -7.29 8.57
CA PRO A 41 -8.05 -7.96 9.88
C PRO A 41 -7.35 -7.22 11.03
N GLY A 42 -6.09 -6.79 10.84
CA GLY A 42 -5.34 -6.07 11.86
C GLY A 42 -5.98 -4.71 12.19
N LEU A 43 -6.47 -4.01 11.17
CA LEU A 43 -7.19 -2.74 11.34
C LEU A 43 -8.50 -2.94 12.10
N ILE A 44 -9.25 -4.02 11.82
CA ILE A 44 -10.50 -4.33 12.51
C ILE A 44 -10.26 -4.54 14.01
N VAL A 45 -9.22 -5.29 14.40
CA VAL A 45 -8.85 -5.44 15.83
C VAL A 45 -8.69 -4.07 16.50
N LEU A 46 -7.96 -3.16 15.85
CA LEU A 46 -7.72 -1.80 16.36
C LEU A 46 -8.93 -0.87 16.32
N THR A 47 -10.09 -1.27 15.78
CA THR A 47 -11.33 -0.52 15.98
C THR A 47 -11.96 -0.77 17.35
N GLY A 48 -11.70 -1.95 17.94
CA GLY A 48 -12.27 -2.36 19.23
C GLY A 48 -11.26 -2.42 20.37
N TYR A 49 -10.06 -2.95 20.10
CA TYR A 49 -9.07 -3.33 21.11
C TYR A 49 -7.67 -2.87 20.69
N GLN A 50 -7.14 -1.85 21.36
CA GLN A 50 -5.83 -1.25 21.06
C GLN A 50 -4.79 -1.49 22.16
N THR A 51 -5.22 -1.98 23.33
CA THR A 51 -4.35 -2.19 24.50
C THR A 51 -4.22 -3.68 24.87
N PRO A 52 -3.06 -4.12 25.38
CA PRO A 52 -2.88 -5.49 25.86
C PRO A 52 -3.90 -5.88 26.93
N ALA A 53 -4.19 -4.98 27.86
CA ALA A 53 -5.11 -5.23 28.96
C ALA A 53 -6.54 -5.52 28.47
N ALA A 54 -7.02 -4.76 27.47
CA ALA A 54 -8.34 -4.97 26.89
C ALA A 54 -8.42 -6.32 26.15
N ILE A 55 -7.36 -6.69 25.42
CA ILE A 55 -7.28 -7.97 24.70
C ILE A 55 -7.25 -9.16 25.68
N ARG A 56 -6.46 -9.08 26.76
CA ARG A 56 -6.44 -10.13 27.80
C ARG A 56 -7.80 -10.29 28.48
N ARG A 57 -8.50 -9.17 28.75
CA ARG A 57 -9.81 -9.17 29.42
C ARG A 57 -10.90 -9.84 28.58
N ILE A 58 -10.91 -9.63 27.26
CA ILE A 58 -11.89 -10.29 26.39
C ILE A 58 -11.58 -11.78 26.20
N GLY A 59 -10.30 -12.13 26.06
CA GLY A 59 -9.85 -13.49 25.78
C GLY A 59 -10.09 -13.94 24.35
N ALA A 60 -9.46 -15.05 23.96
CA ALA A 60 -9.38 -15.47 22.55
C ALA A 60 -10.75 -15.84 21.95
N LYS A 61 -11.56 -16.63 22.67
CA LYS A 61 -12.87 -17.10 22.18
C LYS A 61 -13.82 -15.95 21.84
N ARG A 62 -13.98 -15.00 22.77
CA ARG A 62 -14.87 -13.84 22.56
C ARG A 62 -14.33 -12.88 21.51
N LEU A 63 -13.00 -12.73 21.44
CA LEU A 63 -12.37 -11.92 20.39
C LEU A 63 -12.57 -12.55 19.01
N ALA A 64 -12.46 -13.87 18.89
CA ALA A 64 -12.74 -14.60 17.66
C ALA A 64 -14.20 -14.42 17.21
N ASP A 65 -15.16 -14.54 18.12
CA ASP A 65 -16.58 -14.29 17.82
C ASP A 65 -16.82 -12.84 17.37
N TRP A 66 -16.17 -11.88 18.03
CA TRP A 66 -16.28 -10.46 17.69
C TRP A 66 -15.69 -10.13 16.32
N LEU A 67 -14.60 -10.79 15.93
CA LEU A 67 -13.97 -10.69 14.61
C LEU A 67 -14.81 -11.40 13.53
N ALA A 68 -15.37 -12.57 13.83
CA ALA A 68 -16.22 -13.33 12.92
C ALA A 68 -17.48 -12.52 12.53
N ARG A 69 -18.12 -11.85 13.49
CA ARG A 69 -19.25 -10.94 13.24
C ARG A 69 -18.92 -9.75 12.33
N ARG A 70 -17.63 -9.46 12.13
CA ARG A 70 -17.12 -8.40 11.24
C ARG A 70 -16.53 -8.96 9.94
N ASN A 71 -16.89 -10.19 9.59
CA ASN A 71 -16.46 -10.87 8.36
C ASN A 71 -14.93 -11.03 8.23
N VAL A 72 -14.21 -11.13 9.36
CA VAL A 72 -12.78 -11.47 9.34
C VAL A 72 -12.63 -12.96 9.09
N ARG A 73 -12.00 -13.31 7.96
CA ARG A 73 -11.61 -14.69 7.67
C ARG A 73 -10.54 -15.15 8.66
N THR A 74 -10.62 -16.41 9.07
CA THR A 74 -9.66 -17.02 10.02
C THR A 74 -9.63 -16.31 11.38
N ALA A 75 -10.80 -15.82 11.85
CA ALA A 75 -10.94 -15.04 13.07
C ALA A 75 -10.29 -15.67 14.32
N GLY A 76 -10.34 -17.00 14.45
CA GLY A 76 -9.69 -17.73 15.55
C GLY A 76 -8.18 -17.49 15.61
N VAL A 77 -7.46 -17.71 14.50
CA VAL A 77 -6.00 -17.52 14.43
C VAL A 77 -5.61 -16.08 14.72
N PHE A 78 -6.39 -15.10 14.24
CA PHE A 78 -6.15 -13.69 14.56
C PHE A 78 -6.38 -13.38 16.04
N ALA A 79 -7.41 -13.95 16.65
CA ALA A 79 -7.70 -13.77 18.07
C ALA A 79 -6.63 -14.41 18.96
N ASP A 80 -6.21 -15.64 18.65
CA ASP A 80 -5.16 -16.35 19.38
C ASP A 80 -3.86 -15.57 19.33
N ARG A 81 -3.45 -15.13 18.13
CA ARG A 81 -2.25 -14.32 17.94
C ARG A 81 -2.31 -12.98 18.67
N ALA A 82 -3.48 -12.34 18.72
CA ALA A 82 -3.65 -11.08 19.46
C ALA A 82 -3.50 -11.30 20.97
N VAL A 83 -4.10 -12.36 21.50
CA VAL A 83 -4.06 -12.69 22.93
C VAL A 83 -2.67 -13.14 23.34
N GLU A 84 -2.00 -13.98 22.56
CA GLU A 84 -0.61 -14.39 22.76
C GLU A 84 0.32 -13.16 22.81
N ALA A 85 0.19 -12.26 21.82
CA ALA A 85 0.92 -10.99 21.81
C ALA A 85 0.63 -10.16 23.08
N ALA A 86 -0.64 -10.04 23.46
CA ALA A 86 -1.04 -9.29 24.64
C ALA A 86 -0.53 -9.91 25.95
N ILE A 87 -0.41 -11.24 26.04
CA ILE A 87 0.14 -11.92 27.21
C ILE A 87 1.63 -11.62 27.35
N SER A 88 2.38 -11.58 26.25
CA SER A 88 3.83 -11.32 26.29
C SER A 88 4.21 -9.89 26.73
N GLN A 89 3.27 -8.94 26.72
CA GLN A 89 3.50 -7.57 27.18
C GLN A 89 2.87 -7.32 28.55
N HIS A 90 3.71 -7.24 29.59
CA HIS A 90 3.27 -6.94 30.96
C HIS A 90 3.43 -5.47 31.36
N THR A 91 4.28 -4.72 30.68
CA THR A 91 4.50 -3.29 30.96
C THR A 91 3.31 -2.46 30.49
N SER A 92 2.69 -1.74 31.43
CA SER A 92 1.69 -0.73 31.14
C SER A 92 2.31 0.66 31.19
N LEU A 93 1.93 1.52 30.24
CA LEU A 93 2.43 2.88 30.10
C LEU A 93 1.38 3.91 30.54
N PRO A 94 1.78 4.98 31.26
CA PRO A 94 0.89 6.10 31.53
C PRO A 94 0.36 6.71 30.22
N GLY A 95 -0.96 6.88 30.11
CA GLY A 95 -1.61 7.43 28.91
C GLY A 95 -2.07 6.42 27.86
N GLU A 96 -2.03 5.11 28.17
CA GLU A 96 -2.57 4.05 27.30
C GLU A 96 -4.00 4.33 26.80
N ASP A 97 -4.89 4.80 27.66
CA ASP A 97 -6.28 5.08 27.29
C ASP A 97 -6.40 6.22 26.27
N LEU A 98 -5.54 7.24 26.37
CA LEU A 98 -5.52 8.35 25.42
C LEU A 98 -4.98 7.88 24.08
N ALA A 99 -3.87 7.14 24.09
CA ALA A 99 -3.27 6.59 22.88
C ALA A 99 -4.19 5.57 22.19
N ALA A 100 -4.93 4.75 22.95
CA ALA A 100 -5.94 3.84 22.40
C ALA A 100 -7.03 4.59 21.61
N LYS A 101 -7.50 5.74 22.12
CA LYS A 101 -8.44 6.63 21.40
C LYS A 101 -7.80 7.20 20.13
N LEU A 102 -6.53 7.61 20.21
CA LEU A 102 -5.78 8.13 19.07
C LEU A 102 -5.51 7.09 17.99
N VAL A 103 -5.44 5.80 18.32
CA VAL A 103 -5.32 4.68 17.36
C VAL A 103 -6.69 4.33 16.75
N LYS A 104 -7.75 4.31 17.56
CA LYS A 104 -9.10 3.92 17.13
C LYS A 104 -9.64 4.78 15.98
N GLY A 105 -9.49 6.11 16.07
CA GLY A 105 -9.97 7.03 15.05
C GLY A 105 -9.37 6.80 13.65
N PRO A 106 -8.03 6.79 13.50
CA PRO A 106 -7.35 6.40 12.28
C PRO A 106 -7.71 4.98 11.80
N ALA A 107 -7.88 3.99 12.70
CA ALA A 107 -8.26 2.64 12.30
C ALA A 107 -9.60 2.61 11.55
N HIS A 108 -10.61 3.34 12.05
CA HIS A 108 -11.89 3.52 11.35
C HIS A 108 -11.70 4.24 10.00
N ARG A 109 -10.95 5.35 9.99
CA ARG A 109 -10.69 6.14 8.77
C ARG A 109 -9.87 5.42 7.70
N VAL A 110 -9.12 4.37 8.03
CA VAL A 110 -8.43 3.53 7.04
C VAL A 110 -9.38 2.48 6.45
N LEU A 111 -10.37 2.01 7.23
CA LEU A 111 -11.32 0.99 6.81
C LEU A 111 -12.46 1.54 5.96
N GLU A 112 -12.81 2.81 6.18
CA GLU A 112 -13.91 3.53 5.51
C GLU A 112 -13.66 3.80 4.00
N PRO A 113 -12.45 4.15 3.53
CA PRO A 113 -12.22 4.55 2.12
C PRO A 113 -11.86 3.39 1.18
N ASP A 114 -11.84 2.14 1.63
CA ASP A 114 -11.53 1.00 0.74
C ASP A 114 -12.53 0.92 -0.43
N GLU A 115 -13.78 1.35 -0.24
CA GLU A 115 -14.81 1.41 -1.28
C GLU A 115 -14.53 2.52 -2.30
N ARG A 116 -14.15 3.72 -1.85
CA ARG A 116 -13.79 4.84 -2.72
C ARG A 116 -12.60 4.53 -3.61
N ILE A 117 -11.60 3.80 -3.10
CA ILE A 117 -10.47 3.33 -3.91
C ILE A 117 -10.98 2.37 -4.99
N LYS A 118 -11.85 1.41 -4.63
CA LYS A 118 -12.41 0.45 -5.59
C LYS A 118 -13.28 1.12 -6.66
N GLU A 119 -14.15 2.02 -6.28
CA GLU A 119 -15.00 2.79 -7.21
C GLU A 119 -14.14 3.59 -8.18
N ASN A 120 -13.08 4.23 -7.68
CA ASN A 120 -12.17 4.97 -8.53
C ASN A 120 -11.37 4.05 -9.47
N GLU A 121 -10.92 2.87 -9.00
CA GLU A 121 -10.28 1.87 -9.85
C GLU A 121 -11.22 1.33 -10.94
N GLN A 122 -12.50 1.15 -10.64
CA GLN A 122 -13.52 0.77 -11.63
C GLN A 122 -13.72 1.87 -12.68
N ALA A 123 -13.81 3.13 -12.24
CA ALA A 123 -13.93 4.28 -13.14
C ALA A 123 -12.70 4.42 -14.05
N ILE A 124 -11.49 4.26 -13.49
CA ILE A 124 -10.24 4.25 -14.26
C ILE A 124 -10.25 3.13 -15.29
N THR A 125 -10.60 1.91 -14.89
CA THR A 125 -10.62 0.74 -15.77
C THR A 125 -11.60 0.93 -16.92
N SER A 126 -12.81 1.43 -16.61
CA SER A 126 -13.85 1.65 -17.61
C SER A 126 -13.42 2.71 -18.62
N LEU A 127 -12.85 3.83 -18.16
CA LEU A 127 -12.36 4.88 -19.04
C LEU A 127 -11.17 4.41 -19.88
N PHE A 128 -10.20 3.73 -19.26
CA PHE A 128 -9.01 3.23 -19.97
C PHE A 128 -9.38 2.32 -21.14
N ARG A 129 -10.36 1.43 -20.96
CA ARG A 129 -10.80 0.52 -22.03
C ARG A 129 -11.55 1.18 -23.18
N THR A 130 -11.85 2.48 -23.10
CA THR A 130 -12.36 3.25 -24.24
C THR A 130 -11.24 3.79 -25.14
N ASP A 131 -9.99 3.74 -24.67
CA ASP A 131 -8.82 4.17 -25.43
C ASP A 131 -8.41 3.12 -26.48
N GLU A 132 -8.11 3.56 -27.71
CA GLU A 132 -7.70 2.70 -28.82
C GLU A 132 -6.43 1.87 -28.51
N ARG A 133 -5.58 2.36 -27.59
CA ARG A 133 -4.30 1.76 -27.23
C ARG A 133 -4.44 0.72 -26.12
N ALA A 134 -5.62 0.62 -25.49
CA ALA A 134 -5.84 -0.19 -24.31
C ALA A 134 -5.54 -1.67 -24.55
N GLU A 135 -6.01 -2.23 -25.68
CA GLU A 135 -5.79 -3.64 -26.03
C GLU A 135 -4.31 -3.97 -26.19
N ILE A 136 -3.56 -3.11 -26.90
CA ILE A 136 -2.12 -3.27 -27.09
C ILE A 136 -1.39 -3.20 -25.74
N ILE A 137 -1.75 -2.24 -24.89
CA ILE A 137 -1.11 -2.07 -23.59
C ILE A 137 -1.43 -3.25 -22.66
N GLU A 138 -2.69 -3.72 -22.60
CA GLU A 138 -3.07 -4.88 -21.77
C GLU A 138 -2.44 -6.19 -22.27
N SER A 139 -2.05 -6.28 -23.54
CA SER A 139 -1.31 -7.43 -24.08
C SER A 139 0.11 -7.57 -23.51
N LEU A 140 0.67 -6.50 -22.95
CA LEU A 140 2.02 -6.50 -22.39
C LEU A 140 2.03 -7.19 -21.02
N PRO A 141 3.02 -8.07 -20.74
CA PRO A 141 3.10 -8.78 -19.47
C PRO A 141 3.08 -7.85 -18.25
N GLY A 142 2.11 -8.05 -17.35
CA GLY A 142 1.98 -7.27 -16.12
C GLY A 142 1.27 -5.92 -16.27
N MET A 143 0.81 -5.55 -17.47
CA MET A 143 0.10 -4.30 -17.72
C MET A 143 -1.41 -4.47 -17.59
N GLY A 144 -1.92 -4.41 -16.36
CA GLY A 144 -3.38 -4.32 -16.14
C GLY A 144 -3.93 -2.91 -16.43
N PRO A 145 -5.27 -2.74 -16.47
CA PRO A 145 -5.92 -1.48 -16.85
C PRO A 145 -5.52 -0.29 -15.97
N ILE A 146 -5.27 -0.50 -14.67
CA ILE A 146 -4.79 0.55 -13.77
C ILE A 146 -3.37 1.02 -14.14
N LEU A 147 -2.47 0.06 -14.42
CA LEU A 147 -1.09 0.38 -14.79
C LEU A 147 -1.02 0.96 -16.20
N GLY A 148 -1.85 0.48 -17.12
CA GLY A 148 -2.01 1.04 -18.46
C GLY A 148 -2.53 2.47 -18.43
N ALA A 149 -3.55 2.76 -17.62
CA ALA A 149 -4.04 4.12 -17.42
C ALA A 149 -3.00 5.03 -16.76
N GLU A 150 -2.24 4.52 -15.78
CA GLU A 150 -1.12 5.24 -15.18
C GLU A 150 -0.04 5.56 -16.22
N PHE A 151 0.34 4.59 -17.03
CA PHE A 151 1.28 4.76 -18.13
C PHE A 151 0.82 5.83 -19.12
N LEU A 152 -0.40 5.72 -19.65
CA LEU A 152 -0.97 6.70 -20.57
C LEU A 152 -1.12 8.09 -19.94
N SER A 153 -1.43 8.17 -18.64
CA SER A 153 -1.54 9.48 -17.97
C SER A 153 -0.22 10.24 -17.86
N ILE A 154 0.91 9.54 -17.94
CA ILE A 154 2.25 10.11 -17.83
C ILE A 154 2.87 10.34 -19.22
N VAL A 155 2.70 9.38 -20.13
CA VAL A 155 3.22 9.47 -21.50
C VAL A 155 2.37 10.42 -22.34
N GLY A 156 1.05 10.45 -22.11
CA GLY A 156 0.11 11.23 -22.90
C GLY A 156 0.09 10.73 -24.35
N ASP A 157 0.55 11.58 -25.27
CA ASP A 157 0.71 11.16 -26.65
C ASP A 157 2.02 10.39 -26.85
N MET A 158 1.94 9.20 -27.44
CA MET A 158 3.11 8.33 -27.67
C MET A 158 4.10 8.96 -28.66
N THR A 159 3.64 9.91 -29.50
CA THR A 159 4.51 10.69 -30.41
C THR A 159 5.40 11.69 -29.69
N SER A 160 5.15 11.97 -28.41
CA SER A 160 6.01 12.82 -27.58
C SER A 160 7.41 12.23 -27.32
N HIS A 161 7.60 10.95 -27.67
CA HIS A 161 8.88 10.27 -27.60
C HIS A 161 9.35 9.88 -29.00
N THR A 162 10.61 10.21 -29.31
CA THR A 162 11.24 9.92 -30.60
C THR A 162 11.25 8.41 -30.90
N ASP A 163 11.49 7.59 -29.88
CA ASP A 163 11.49 6.13 -29.97
C ASP A 163 11.27 5.49 -28.57
N GLY A 164 11.20 4.15 -28.55
CA GLY A 164 11.08 3.39 -27.30
C GLY A 164 12.29 3.54 -26.37
N GLY A 165 13.47 3.90 -26.88
CA GLY A 165 14.67 4.18 -26.08
C GLY A 165 14.53 5.48 -25.28
N HIS A 166 13.96 6.52 -25.87
CA HIS A 166 13.65 7.79 -25.18
C HIS A 166 12.58 7.61 -24.12
N LEU A 167 11.55 6.82 -24.41
CA LEU A 167 10.55 6.44 -23.40
C LEU A 167 11.20 5.63 -22.26
N ALA A 168 12.07 4.66 -22.58
CA ALA A 168 12.79 3.88 -21.58
C ALA A 168 13.73 4.76 -20.73
N ALA A 169 14.36 5.78 -21.32
CA ALA A 169 15.16 6.76 -20.59
C ALA A 169 14.31 7.63 -19.66
N HIS A 170 13.14 8.09 -20.12
CA HIS A 170 12.19 8.84 -19.28
C HIS A 170 11.70 8.00 -18.08
N ALA A 171 11.46 6.71 -18.31
CA ALA A 171 11.11 5.74 -17.28
C ALA A 171 12.30 5.31 -16.39
N GLY A 172 13.52 5.77 -16.69
CA GLY A 172 14.74 5.34 -15.98
C GLY A 172 15.07 3.86 -16.11
N LEU A 173 14.58 3.22 -17.19
CA LEU A 173 14.87 1.83 -17.56
C LEU A 173 16.11 1.73 -18.45
N ALA A 174 16.41 2.78 -19.23
CA ALA A 174 17.64 2.84 -20.01
C ALA A 174 18.84 3.21 -19.12
N PRO A 175 19.95 2.46 -19.15
CA PRO A 175 21.15 2.82 -18.41
C PRO A 175 21.82 4.05 -19.02
N VAL A 176 22.45 4.86 -18.16
CA VAL A 176 23.14 6.10 -18.57
C VAL A 176 24.65 5.93 -18.41
N PRO A 177 25.46 6.24 -19.43
CA PRO A 177 26.91 6.16 -19.31
C PRO A 177 27.43 7.18 -18.29
N ARG A 178 28.35 6.73 -17.43
CA ARG A 178 29.08 7.57 -16.48
C ARG A 178 30.56 7.22 -16.56
N ASP A 179 31.16 7.77 -17.60
CA ASP A 179 32.50 7.46 -18.04
C ASP A 179 33.49 8.47 -17.45
N PRO A 180 34.39 8.05 -16.52
CA PRO A 180 35.59 8.83 -16.25
C PRO A 180 36.47 8.78 -17.50
N GLY A 181 37.16 9.87 -17.85
CA GLY A 181 37.80 10.11 -19.17
C GLY A 181 38.79 9.06 -19.73
N ARG A 182 39.01 7.94 -19.03
CA ARG A 182 39.80 6.78 -19.47
C ARG A 182 39.01 5.47 -19.64
N LYS A 183 37.71 5.45 -19.30
CA LYS A 183 36.82 4.29 -19.43
C LYS A 183 35.56 4.70 -20.17
N THR A 184 35.23 4.02 -21.26
CA THR A 184 33.98 4.19 -22.01
C THR A 184 33.04 3.01 -21.76
N GLY A 185 31.73 3.27 -21.69
CA GLY A 185 30.71 2.23 -21.52
C GLY A 185 30.44 1.80 -20.07
N ASN A 186 30.82 2.60 -19.08
CA ASN A 186 30.46 2.41 -17.68
C ASN A 186 29.01 2.84 -17.47
N LEU A 187 28.08 1.92 -17.69
CA LEU A 187 26.65 2.14 -17.63
C LEU A 187 26.12 2.10 -16.18
N HIS A 188 25.41 3.16 -15.77
CA HIS A 188 24.81 3.29 -14.44
C HIS A 188 23.29 3.42 -14.52
N ARG A 189 22.62 3.03 -13.44
CA ARG A 189 21.21 3.36 -13.27
C ARG A 189 21.05 4.89 -13.17
N PRO A 190 20.14 5.50 -13.94
CA PRO A 190 19.86 6.93 -13.83
C PRO A 190 19.42 7.31 -12.41
N LYS A 191 19.92 8.45 -11.92
CA LYS A 191 19.54 9.03 -10.62
C LYS A 191 18.24 9.86 -10.69
N HIS A 192 17.95 10.39 -11.86
CA HIS A 192 16.75 11.18 -12.14
C HIS A 192 15.91 10.40 -13.14
N ASP A 193 14.73 9.99 -12.69
CA ASP A 193 13.78 9.25 -13.51
C ASP A 193 12.34 9.49 -13.03
N ASN A 194 11.37 9.29 -13.91
CA ASN A 194 9.98 9.30 -13.50
C ASN A 194 9.63 7.98 -12.82
N ARG A 195 9.70 7.96 -11.48
CA ARG A 195 9.44 6.76 -10.68
C ARG A 195 8.07 6.15 -10.95
N ARG A 196 7.05 6.97 -11.23
CA ARG A 196 5.69 6.49 -11.54
C ARG A 196 5.68 5.76 -12.87
N LEU A 197 6.28 6.35 -13.90
CA LEU A 197 6.43 5.73 -15.21
C LEU A 197 7.25 4.44 -15.11
N ARG A 198 8.32 4.41 -14.31
CA ARG A 198 9.12 3.20 -14.06
C ARG A 198 8.30 2.07 -13.46
N THR A 199 7.39 2.38 -12.53
CA THR A 199 6.55 1.37 -11.87
C THR A 199 5.39 0.90 -12.74
N SER A 200 4.90 1.74 -13.65
CA SER A 200 3.84 1.43 -14.61
C SER A 200 4.38 1.03 -15.99
N SER A 201 5.68 0.75 -16.11
CA SER A 201 6.28 0.31 -17.38
C SER A 201 6.24 -1.21 -17.53
N PRO A 202 5.99 -1.73 -18.74
CA PRO A 202 5.92 -3.16 -19.03
C PRO A 202 7.27 -3.87 -18.83
N CYS A 203 8.38 -3.19 -19.14
CA CYS A 203 9.74 -3.75 -19.07
C CYS A 203 10.40 -3.57 -17.69
N ARG A 204 9.67 -3.84 -16.61
CA ARG A 204 10.26 -3.79 -15.27
C ARG A 204 11.23 -4.96 -15.09
N PRO A 205 12.53 -4.73 -14.81
CA PRO A 205 13.42 -5.84 -14.48
C PRO A 205 12.91 -6.50 -13.20
N THR A 206 12.54 -7.78 -13.29
CA THR A 206 12.22 -8.60 -12.12
C THR A 206 13.49 -8.72 -11.29
N SER A 207 13.47 -8.16 -10.07
CA SER A 207 14.53 -8.40 -9.09
C SER A 207 14.59 -9.90 -8.81
N ARG A 208 15.67 -10.55 -9.25
CA ARG A 208 16.16 -11.77 -8.59
C ARG A 208 16.93 -11.37 -7.34
#